data_AF-A0A2E5E278-F1
#
_entry.id   AF-A0A2E5E278-F1
#
_cell.length_a   1.000
_cell.length_b   1.000
_cell.length_c   1.000
_cell.angle_alpha   90.00
_cell.angle_beta   90.00
_cell.angle_gamma   90.00
#
_symmetry.space_group_name_H-M   'P 1'
#
loop_
_entity.id
_entity.type
_entity.pdbx_description
1 polymer ?
#
loop_
_entity_poly.entity_id
_entity_poly.type
_entity_poly.pdbx_seq_one_letter_code
_entity_poly.pdbx_strand_id
1 'polypeptide(L)'
;MDAVASGSRTSVNDRMTNLNPLEEMAAAGHERVCYHYDEATGLRAIIAVHSTALGNALGGCRRWCYAHENDALFDVLRLSEGMTWKAACAGLAMGGAKSVIMLPKRDTPITPDEAHAMGRFIDTLSGTYIGAEDVGVSPEFTDWMLETTNHVMGGTGEGQGGDPSPHTAMGVIYGMQASLRRIGQDQFAGLTVAIQGLGSVGTHLARLLHERGAELVVADTSQAKVDHVVNAYHAKAVSCDEILKTECDILAPCALGAVFDEASIPGIQAKIICGASNNVLRDPDADAQRIHEHGVLYAPDFVVNAGGLIHLAGLYLGYTTQQLQDTIARIEDTTMTIFEMADDHPTTGHAALALARQRVEAGRTAQEGINAC
;
A
#
# COMPACT_ATOMS: atom_id res chain seq x y z
N MET A 1 -15.65 -40.89 26.86
CA MET A 1 -16.55 -39.79 27.30
C MET A 1 -15.67 -38.57 27.32
N ASP A 2 -15.50 -37.98 26.15
CA ASP A 2 -14.49 -36.97 25.90
C ASP A 2 -15.07 -35.58 26.14
N ALA A 3 -14.38 -34.81 26.96
CA ALA A 3 -14.69 -33.43 27.25
C ALA A 3 -14.15 -32.56 26.12
N VAL A 4 -15.06 -32.02 25.31
CA VAL A 4 -14.78 -30.96 24.34
C VAL A 4 -14.70 -29.63 25.11
N ALA A 5 -13.50 -29.09 25.23
CA ALA A 5 -13.28 -27.73 25.71
C ALA A 5 -13.69 -26.74 24.62
N SER A 6 -14.79 -26.03 24.86
CA SER A 6 -15.25 -24.92 24.04
C SER A 6 -14.38 -23.68 24.31
N GLY A 7 -13.43 -23.41 23.41
CA GLY A 7 -12.72 -22.12 23.37
C GLY A 7 -13.68 -21.01 22.95
N SER A 8 -14.02 -20.12 23.89
CA SER A 8 -14.78 -18.91 23.61
C SER A 8 -13.97 -17.98 22.72
N ARG A 9 -14.47 -17.66 21.53
CA ARG A 9 -13.94 -16.59 20.67
C ARG A 9 -14.14 -15.25 21.41
N THR A 10 -13.08 -14.71 21.97
CA THR A 10 -13.02 -13.34 22.46
C THR A 10 -13.34 -12.39 21.32
N SER A 11 -14.24 -11.43 21.55
CA SER A 11 -14.64 -10.43 20.55
C SER A 11 -13.43 -9.56 20.16
N VAL A 12 -13.43 -9.03 18.93
CA VAL A 12 -12.35 -8.14 18.41
C VAL A 12 -12.10 -6.95 19.34
N ASN A 13 -13.15 -6.45 20.02
CA ASN A 13 -13.02 -5.37 21.01
C ASN A 13 -12.19 -5.73 22.25
N ASP A 14 -12.19 -7.00 22.67
CA ASP A 14 -11.43 -7.47 23.84
C ASP A 14 -9.94 -7.61 23.54
N ARG A 15 -9.57 -7.87 22.27
CA ARG A 15 -8.18 -7.93 21.82
C ARG A 15 -7.50 -6.56 21.80
N MET A 16 -8.23 -5.50 21.46
CA MET A 16 -7.67 -4.14 21.37
C MET A 16 -7.34 -3.53 22.74
N THR A 17 -8.01 -3.95 23.82
CA THR A 17 -7.77 -3.41 25.16
C THR A 17 -6.54 -3.98 25.88
N ASN A 18 -5.96 -5.10 25.40
CA ASN A 18 -4.81 -5.77 26.02
C ASN A 18 -3.79 -6.24 24.96
N LEU A 19 -3.32 -5.34 24.10
CA LEU A 19 -2.17 -5.67 23.24
C LEU A 19 -0.90 -5.73 24.10
N ASN A 20 -0.22 -6.87 24.09
CA ASN A 20 1.10 -7.01 24.70
C ASN A 20 2.16 -6.80 23.60
N PRO A 21 2.90 -5.67 23.57
CA PRO A 21 3.75 -5.31 22.44
C PRO A 21 4.76 -6.41 22.06
N LEU A 22 5.35 -7.10 23.04
CA LEU A 22 6.34 -8.15 22.76
C LEU A 22 5.71 -9.42 22.20
N GLU A 23 4.49 -9.78 22.63
CA GLU A 23 3.78 -10.93 22.09
C GLU A 23 3.31 -10.66 20.66
N GLU A 24 2.79 -9.46 20.39
CA GLU A 24 2.38 -9.04 19.05
C GLU A 24 3.58 -8.98 18.10
N MET A 25 4.72 -8.42 18.55
CA MET A 25 5.96 -8.42 17.77
C MET A 25 6.44 -9.84 17.47
N ALA A 26 6.42 -10.75 18.44
CA ALA A 26 6.83 -12.13 18.24
C ALA A 26 5.90 -12.89 17.29
N ALA A 27 4.58 -12.63 17.36
CA ALA A 27 3.59 -13.26 16.51
C ALA A 27 3.67 -12.77 15.06
N ALA A 28 3.90 -11.48 14.84
CA ALA A 28 3.99 -10.88 13.51
C ALA A 28 5.42 -10.89 12.93
N GLY A 29 6.45 -11.15 13.74
CA GLY A 29 7.83 -11.23 13.30
C GLY A 29 8.57 -9.89 13.22
N HIS A 30 8.14 -8.89 14.00
CA HIS A 30 8.77 -7.56 14.01
C HIS A 30 10.15 -7.56 14.67
N GLU A 31 11.10 -6.90 14.02
CA GLU A 31 12.45 -6.71 14.54
C GLU A 31 12.53 -5.66 15.66
N ARG A 32 11.73 -4.58 15.57
CA ARG A 32 11.83 -3.46 16.52
C ARG A 32 10.55 -2.64 16.62
N VAL A 33 10.19 -2.22 17.83
CA VAL A 33 9.20 -1.16 18.09
C VAL A 33 9.79 -0.16 19.08
N CYS A 34 9.73 1.12 18.75
CA CYS A 34 10.26 2.23 19.55
C CYS A 34 9.15 3.22 19.87
N TYR A 35 8.99 3.57 21.15
CA TYR A 35 8.10 4.63 21.61
C TYR A 35 8.90 5.88 21.92
N HIS A 36 8.34 7.04 21.60
CA HIS A 36 8.97 8.32 21.87
C HIS A 36 7.97 9.34 22.40
N TYR A 37 8.41 10.07 23.42
CA TYR A 37 7.73 11.25 23.95
C TYR A 37 8.73 12.38 24.05
N ASP A 38 8.44 13.51 23.40
CA ASP A 38 9.22 14.74 23.52
C ASP A 38 8.43 15.76 24.33
N GLU A 39 8.89 16.08 25.54
CA GLU A 39 8.16 16.96 26.47
C GLU A 39 8.03 18.40 25.93
N ALA A 40 9.04 18.89 25.20
CA ALA A 40 9.08 20.27 24.72
C ALA A 40 8.01 20.55 23.65
N THR A 41 7.77 19.58 22.77
CA THR A 41 6.81 19.69 21.66
C THR A 41 5.48 18.98 21.94
N GLY A 42 5.46 18.09 22.92
CA GLY A 42 4.34 17.20 23.20
C GLY A 42 4.20 16.04 22.20
N LEU A 43 5.22 15.81 21.35
CA LEU A 43 5.21 14.72 20.37
C LEU A 43 5.06 13.38 21.07
N ARG A 44 4.11 12.56 20.60
CA ARG A 44 3.95 11.15 20.97
C ARG A 44 4.02 10.32 19.70
N ALA A 45 5.01 9.45 19.58
CA ALA A 45 5.23 8.69 18.36
C ALA A 45 5.64 7.24 18.61
N ILE A 46 5.32 6.37 17.65
CA ILE A 46 5.76 4.98 17.61
C ILE A 46 6.39 4.72 16.25
N ILE A 47 7.56 4.08 16.23
CA ILE A 47 8.20 3.55 15.01
C ILE A 47 8.22 2.02 15.14
N ALA A 48 7.73 1.31 14.13
CA ALA A 48 7.85 -0.14 14.02
C ALA A 48 8.64 -0.52 12.78
N VAL A 49 9.66 -1.34 12.96
CA VAL A 49 10.43 -1.99 11.90
C VAL A 49 10.01 -3.45 11.87
N HIS A 50 9.34 -3.85 10.80
CA HIS A 50 8.91 -5.24 10.65
C HIS A 50 10.07 -6.11 10.19
N SER A 51 10.69 -5.76 9.06
CA SER A 51 11.92 -6.45 8.64
C SER A 51 12.89 -5.57 7.87
N THR A 52 14.19 -5.83 8.07
CA THR A 52 15.35 -5.26 7.35
C THR A 52 16.12 -6.32 6.56
N ALA A 53 15.55 -7.52 6.38
CA ALA A 53 16.20 -8.64 5.70
C ALA A 53 16.63 -8.34 4.25
N LEU A 54 15.97 -7.38 3.59
CA LEU A 54 16.29 -6.94 2.23
C LEU A 54 17.13 -5.65 2.16
N GLY A 55 17.38 -5.00 3.31
CA GLY A 55 18.04 -3.70 3.41
C GLY A 55 17.31 -2.77 4.39
N ASN A 56 17.66 -1.48 4.37
CA ASN A 56 17.02 -0.44 5.19
C ASN A 56 15.50 -0.49 5.02
N ALA A 57 14.75 -0.22 6.09
CA ALA A 57 13.29 -0.33 6.06
C ALA A 57 12.64 1.01 5.72
N LEU A 58 11.86 1.06 4.64
CA LEU A 58 11.13 2.27 4.22
C LEU A 58 9.68 2.22 4.70
N GLY A 59 9.16 3.38 5.11
CA GLY A 59 7.72 3.57 5.18
C GLY A 59 7.27 4.91 5.72
N GLY A 60 6.06 5.32 5.31
CA GLY A 60 5.54 6.64 5.64
C GLY A 60 5.32 6.89 7.13
N CYS A 61 5.39 8.16 7.51
CA CYS A 61 5.03 8.70 8.81
C CYS A 61 3.58 9.17 8.78
N ARG A 62 2.73 8.56 9.59
CA ARG A 62 1.30 8.88 9.67
C ARG A 62 1.03 9.78 10.87
N ARG A 63 0.40 10.92 10.65
CA ARG A 63 -0.04 11.83 11.72
C ARG A 63 -1.54 11.71 11.91
N TRP A 64 -1.97 11.07 13.01
CA TRP A 64 -3.37 10.70 13.19
C TRP A 64 -3.85 10.77 14.65
N CYS A 65 -5.15 11.04 14.82
CA CYS A 65 -5.80 11.06 16.12
C CYS A 65 -6.39 9.67 16.43
N TYR A 66 -5.69 8.91 17.26
CA TYR A 66 -6.14 7.59 17.75
C TYR A 66 -7.00 7.74 19.00
N ALA A 67 -7.94 6.82 19.23
CA ALA A 67 -8.75 6.84 20.45
C ALA A 67 -7.94 6.30 21.64
N HIS A 68 -7.12 5.27 21.41
CA HIS A 68 -6.26 4.63 22.40
C HIS A 68 -4.84 4.40 21.84
N GLU A 69 -3.86 4.29 22.74
CA GLU A 69 -2.46 3.99 22.35
C GLU A 69 -2.31 2.63 21.69
N ASN A 70 -3.11 1.64 22.13
CA ASN A 70 -3.17 0.33 21.50
C ASN A 70 -3.65 0.40 20.04
N ASP A 71 -4.52 1.36 19.68
CA ASP A 71 -4.93 1.54 18.28
C ASP A 71 -3.75 1.99 17.42
N ALA A 72 -2.89 2.85 17.96
CA ALA A 72 -1.68 3.33 17.29
C ALA A 72 -0.64 2.20 17.15
N LEU A 73 -0.46 1.39 18.20
CA LEU A 73 0.41 0.21 18.16
C LEU A 73 -0.08 -0.81 17.11
N PHE A 74 -1.37 -1.13 17.12
CA PHE A 74 -1.96 -2.05 16.15
C PHE A 74 -1.77 -1.53 14.71
N ASP A 75 -2.04 -0.25 14.46
CA ASP A 75 -1.91 0.31 13.12
C ASP A 75 -0.44 0.34 12.65
N VAL A 76 0.50 0.75 13.51
CA VAL A 76 1.92 0.80 13.11
C VAL A 76 2.52 -0.59 12.88
N LEU A 77 2.13 -1.61 13.64
CA LEU A 77 2.57 -3.00 13.43
C LEU A 77 2.05 -3.54 12.09
N ARG A 78 0.73 -3.43 11.86
CA ARG A 78 0.08 -3.90 10.63
C ARG A 78 0.61 -3.19 9.38
N LEU A 79 0.81 -1.88 9.45
CA LEU A 79 1.30 -1.10 8.31
C LEU A 79 2.78 -1.36 8.01
N SER A 80 3.62 -1.54 9.03
CA SER A 80 5.05 -1.86 8.83
C SER A 80 5.23 -3.25 8.20
N GLU A 81 4.41 -4.23 8.60
CA GLU A 81 4.35 -5.54 7.95
C GLU A 81 3.94 -5.40 6.48
N GLY A 82 2.85 -4.68 6.20
CA GLY A 82 2.40 -4.42 4.83
C GLY A 82 3.48 -3.76 3.96
N MET A 83 4.32 -2.88 4.53
CA MET A 83 5.44 -2.28 3.82
C MET A 83 6.53 -3.31 3.48
N THR A 84 6.78 -4.31 4.32
CA THR A 84 7.73 -5.39 4.01
C THR A 84 7.24 -6.20 2.81
N TRP A 85 5.97 -6.60 2.81
CA TRP A 85 5.40 -7.37 1.70
C TRP A 85 5.38 -6.57 0.40
N LYS A 86 5.02 -5.28 0.48
CA LYS A 86 5.05 -4.37 -0.67
C LYS A 86 6.46 -4.18 -1.23
N ALA A 87 7.45 -3.91 -0.39
CA ALA A 87 8.83 -3.73 -0.82
C ALA A 87 9.43 -5.02 -1.43
N ALA A 88 9.14 -6.17 -0.81
CA ALA A 88 9.59 -7.47 -1.29
C ALA A 88 8.98 -7.80 -2.67
N CYS A 89 7.66 -7.64 -2.85
CA CYS A 89 7.02 -7.84 -4.16
C CYS A 89 7.48 -6.82 -5.21
N ALA A 90 7.75 -5.57 -4.81
CA ALA A 90 8.30 -4.55 -5.70
C ALA A 90 9.75 -4.86 -6.17
N GLY A 91 10.42 -5.85 -5.56
CA GLY A 91 11.79 -6.23 -5.90
C GLY A 91 12.82 -5.17 -5.48
N LEU A 92 12.51 -4.42 -4.42
CA LEU A 92 13.38 -3.39 -3.87
C LEU A 92 14.38 -4.00 -2.88
N ALA A 93 15.59 -3.45 -2.84
CA ALA A 93 16.59 -3.75 -1.80
C ALA A 93 16.27 -2.97 -0.50
N MET A 94 15.04 -3.11 -0.02
CA MET A 94 14.54 -2.41 1.16
C MET A 94 13.58 -3.30 1.95
N GLY A 95 13.65 -3.14 3.26
CA GLY A 95 12.71 -3.70 4.22
C GLY A 95 11.43 -2.89 4.36
N GLY A 96 10.66 -3.20 5.41
CA GLY A 96 9.40 -2.52 5.72
C GLY A 96 9.34 -1.99 7.14
N ALA A 97 8.95 -0.73 7.26
CA ALA A 97 8.76 -0.05 8.52
C ALA A 97 7.58 0.91 8.43
N LYS A 98 7.19 1.47 9.57
CA LYS A 98 6.16 2.51 9.66
C LYS A 98 6.39 3.37 10.88
N SER A 99 5.96 4.62 10.82
CA SER A 99 5.83 5.45 12.01
C SER A 99 4.45 6.10 12.11
N VAL A 100 4.03 6.34 13.35
CA VAL A 100 2.78 7.04 13.67
C VAL A 100 3.07 8.15 14.68
N ILE A 101 2.53 9.33 14.44
CA ILE A 101 2.43 10.45 15.38
C ILE A 101 1.00 10.47 15.91
N MET A 102 0.85 10.41 17.23
CA MET A 102 -0.44 10.34 17.92
C MET A 102 -0.91 11.73 18.32
N LEU A 103 -1.94 12.22 17.64
CA LEU A 103 -2.52 13.53 17.95
C LEU A 103 -3.44 13.47 19.16
N PRO A 104 -3.41 14.49 20.05
CA PRO A 104 -4.37 14.59 21.14
C PRO A 104 -5.79 14.89 20.65
N LYS A 105 -5.94 15.52 19.48
CA LYS A 105 -7.22 15.83 18.82
C LYS A 105 -7.03 15.95 17.30
N ARG A 106 -8.11 15.78 16.54
CA ARG A 106 -8.06 15.77 15.05
C ARG A 106 -7.59 17.08 14.44
N ASP A 107 -7.89 18.21 15.09
CA ASP A 107 -7.55 19.56 14.66
C ASP A 107 -6.25 20.09 15.29
N THR A 108 -5.41 19.22 15.86
CA THR A 108 -4.11 19.62 16.39
C THR A 108 -3.28 20.29 15.27
N PRO A 109 -2.87 21.56 15.45
CA PRO A 109 -2.08 22.28 14.45
C PRO A 109 -0.79 21.55 14.14
N ILE A 110 -0.37 21.62 12.88
CA ILE A 110 0.94 21.15 12.44
C ILE A 110 1.96 22.23 12.80
N THR A 111 3.13 21.85 13.32
CA THR A 111 4.21 22.80 13.66
C THR A 111 5.57 22.29 13.20
N PRO A 112 6.51 23.18 12.82
CA PRO A 112 7.89 22.78 12.51
C PRO A 112 8.58 22.07 13.67
N ASP A 113 8.35 22.52 14.92
CA ASP A 113 8.99 21.91 16.09
C ASP A 113 8.58 20.44 16.29
N GLU A 114 7.31 20.09 16.05
CA GLU A 114 6.84 18.69 16.03
C GLU A 114 7.57 17.86 14.96
N ALA A 115 7.74 18.42 13.75
CA ALA A 115 8.46 17.77 12.67
C ALA A 115 9.95 17.59 13.00
N HIS A 116 10.62 18.61 13.57
CA HIS A 116 12.00 18.51 14.03
C HIS A 116 12.16 17.45 15.13
N ALA A 117 11.21 17.34 16.06
CA ALA A 117 11.22 16.29 17.09
C ALA A 117 11.05 14.90 16.47
N MET A 118 10.17 14.75 15.49
CA MET A 118 10.00 13.49 14.77
C MET A 118 11.26 13.12 13.98
N GLY A 119 11.87 14.07 13.27
CA GLY A 119 13.11 13.85 12.52
C GLY A 119 14.27 13.43 13.42
N ARG A 120 14.44 14.07 14.58
CA ARG A 120 15.41 13.60 15.61
C ARG A 120 15.11 12.19 16.11
N PHE A 121 13.84 11.83 16.30
CA PHE A 121 13.46 10.48 16.70
C PHE A 121 13.82 9.45 15.62
N ILE A 122 13.52 9.74 14.35
CA ILE A 122 13.91 8.90 13.20
C ILE A 122 15.44 8.72 13.16
N ASP A 123 16.20 9.79 13.41
CA ASP A 123 17.66 9.77 13.39
C ASP A 123 18.27 8.78 14.40
N THR A 124 17.58 8.53 15.53
CA THR A 124 18.02 7.53 16.52
C THR A 124 18.05 6.10 15.99
N LEU A 125 17.39 5.82 14.86
CA LEU A 125 17.46 4.53 14.16
C LEU A 125 18.62 4.45 13.16
N SER A 126 19.37 5.53 12.95
CA SER A 126 20.62 5.59 12.18
C SER A 126 20.52 4.93 10.80
N GLY A 127 19.46 5.25 10.07
CA GLY A 127 19.20 4.74 8.72
C GLY A 127 18.55 3.35 8.65
N THR A 128 18.35 2.67 9.79
CA THR A 128 17.54 1.43 9.83
C THR A 128 16.12 1.68 9.33
N TYR A 129 15.55 2.82 9.69
CA TYR A 129 14.26 3.29 9.22
C TYR A 129 14.44 4.54 8.36
N ILE A 130 13.82 4.51 7.18
CA ILE A 130 13.67 5.66 6.29
C ILE A 130 12.20 6.10 6.32
N GLY A 131 11.95 7.30 6.86
CA GLY A 131 10.63 7.90 6.91
C GLY A 131 10.16 8.38 5.54
N ALA A 132 8.85 8.55 5.38
CA ALA A 132 8.27 9.13 4.18
C ALA A 132 6.96 9.88 4.49
N GLU A 133 6.38 10.53 3.48
CA GLU A 133 5.02 11.07 3.55
C GLU A 133 3.97 9.96 3.76
N ASP A 134 2.90 10.28 4.48
CA ASP A 134 1.66 9.50 4.59
C ASP A 134 0.52 10.42 5.08
N VAL A 135 -0.66 9.87 5.34
CA VAL A 135 -1.80 10.57 5.91
C VAL A 135 -1.39 11.47 7.08
N GLY A 136 -1.61 12.77 6.90
CA GLY A 136 -1.34 13.81 7.91
C GLY A 136 0.09 14.37 7.90
N VAL A 137 0.98 13.85 7.06
CA VAL A 137 2.34 14.35 6.86
C VAL A 137 2.50 14.81 5.41
N SER A 138 2.67 16.12 5.21
CA SER A 138 2.83 16.76 3.90
C SER A 138 4.29 16.80 3.46
N PRO A 139 4.58 17.09 2.18
CA PRO A 139 5.93 17.43 1.72
C PRO A 139 6.59 18.53 2.57
N GLU A 140 5.86 19.58 2.95
CA GLU A 140 6.38 20.64 3.82
C GLU A 140 6.77 20.14 5.22
N PHE A 141 5.97 19.25 5.81
CA PHE A 141 6.32 18.62 7.09
C PHE A 141 7.58 17.74 6.95
N THR A 142 7.69 17.04 5.83
CA THR A 142 8.87 16.26 5.48
C THR A 142 10.12 17.13 5.31
N ASP A 143 10.00 18.30 4.68
CA ASP A 143 11.09 19.27 4.55
C ASP A 143 11.62 19.72 5.94
N TRP A 144 10.73 19.96 6.91
CA TRP A 144 11.16 20.23 8.28
C TRP A 144 11.83 19.02 8.94
N MET A 145 11.34 17.79 8.74
CA MET A 145 12.04 16.60 9.26
C MET A 145 13.47 16.50 8.71
N LEU A 146 13.67 16.81 7.43
CA LEU A 146 14.97 16.81 6.74
C LEU A 146 15.99 17.81 7.34
N GLU A 147 15.54 18.84 8.05
CA GLU A 147 16.45 19.75 8.79
C GLU A 147 17.16 19.06 9.96
N THR A 148 16.69 17.87 10.38
CA THR A 148 17.21 17.16 11.55
C THR A 148 17.69 15.74 11.28
N THR A 149 17.45 15.17 10.09
CA THR A 149 17.91 13.84 9.71
C THR A 149 18.00 13.68 8.19
N ASN A 150 18.89 12.79 7.73
CA ASN A 150 18.98 12.38 6.32
C ASN A 150 18.18 11.10 6.03
N HIS A 151 17.40 10.61 6.99
CA HIS A 151 16.72 9.32 6.93
C HIS A 151 15.22 9.47 6.67
N VAL A 152 14.86 10.43 5.83
CA VAL A 152 13.50 10.67 5.39
C VAL A 152 13.52 10.94 3.89
N MET A 153 12.50 10.45 3.20
CA MET A 153 12.23 10.71 1.80
C MET A 153 10.88 11.39 1.63
N GLY A 154 10.68 12.04 0.50
CA GLY A 154 9.59 12.96 0.26
C GLY A 154 10.08 14.39 0.36
N GLY A 155 9.15 15.32 0.49
CA GLY A 155 9.46 16.73 0.54
C GLY A 155 9.33 17.42 -0.82
N THR A 156 9.56 18.72 -0.82
CA THR A 156 9.39 19.56 -2.01
C THR A 156 10.66 19.64 -2.87
N GLY A 157 11.80 19.17 -2.37
CA GLY A 157 13.08 19.20 -3.05
C GLY A 157 13.20 18.23 -4.23
N GLU A 158 13.88 18.67 -5.29
CA GLU A 158 14.20 17.81 -6.45
C GLU A 158 15.01 16.58 -6.01
N GLY A 159 14.59 15.39 -6.45
CA GLY A 159 15.26 14.12 -6.16
C GLY A 159 15.03 13.56 -4.76
N GLN A 160 14.31 14.27 -3.88
CA GLN A 160 13.92 13.79 -2.55
C GLN A 160 12.46 13.34 -2.50
N GLY A 161 11.61 13.92 -3.36
CA GLY A 161 10.21 13.56 -3.49
C GLY A 161 9.65 13.88 -4.87
N GLY A 162 8.39 14.31 -4.90
CA GLY A 162 7.60 14.55 -6.11
C GLY A 162 6.28 13.78 -6.09
N ASP A 163 5.36 14.10 -7.00
CA ASP A 163 4.08 13.38 -7.05
C ASP A 163 4.31 11.91 -7.43
N PRO A 164 4.03 10.94 -6.54
CA PRO A 164 4.19 9.52 -6.85
C PRO A 164 3.04 8.98 -7.71
N SER A 165 2.00 9.79 -7.95
CA SER A 165 0.77 9.35 -8.59
C SER A 165 0.94 8.87 -10.04
N PRO A 166 1.74 9.53 -10.90
CA PRO A 166 2.02 9.01 -12.25
C PRO A 166 2.69 7.63 -12.23
N HIS A 167 3.62 7.41 -11.29
CA HIS A 167 4.34 6.15 -11.13
C HIS A 167 3.42 5.04 -10.64
N THR A 168 2.54 5.36 -9.69
CA THR A 168 1.51 4.44 -9.19
C THR A 168 0.51 4.08 -10.29
N ALA A 169 0.02 5.06 -11.05
CA ALA A 169 -0.88 4.81 -12.18
C ALA A 169 -0.23 3.92 -13.24
N MET A 170 1.06 4.12 -13.52
CA MET A 170 1.81 3.26 -14.44
C MET A 170 1.98 1.83 -13.89
N GLY A 171 2.23 1.67 -12.59
CA GLY A 171 2.25 0.35 -11.95
C GLY A 171 0.92 -0.39 -12.11
N VAL A 172 -0.21 0.31 -11.95
CA VAL A 172 -1.54 -0.26 -12.17
C VAL A 172 -1.75 -0.65 -13.64
N ILE A 173 -1.27 0.15 -14.60
CA ILE A 173 -1.28 -0.25 -16.02
C ILE A 173 -0.55 -1.57 -16.24
N TYR A 174 0.66 -1.73 -15.68
CA TYR A 174 1.42 -2.99 -15.79
C TYR A 174 0.71 -4.16 -15.10
N GLY A 175 0.06 -3.92 -13.96
CA GLY A 175 -0.81 -4.92 -13.31
C GLY A 175 -2.01 -5.33 -14.17
N MET A 176 -2.64 -4.37 -14.86
CA MET A 176 -3.72 -4.64 -15.81
C MET A 176 -3.21 -5.42 -17.03
N GLN A 177 -2.03 -5.09 -17.57
CA GLN A 177 -1.41 -5.82 -18.68
C GLN A 177 -1.15 -7.29 -18.32
N ALA A 178 -0.58 -7.56 -17.14
CA ALA A 178 -0.42 -8.92 -16.64
C ALA A 178 -1.78 -9.63 -16.52
N SER A 179 -2.81 -8.94 -16.01
CA SER A 179 -4.15 -9.49 -15.84
C SER A 179 -4.79 -9.87 -17.18
N LEU A 180 -4.65 -9.02 -18.19
CA LEU A 180 -5.10 -9.31 -19.55
C LEU A 180 -4.36 -10.52 -20.13
N ARG A 181 -3.03 -10.56 -19.99
CA ARG A 181 -2.21 -11.69 -20.48
C ARG A 181 -2.63 -13.02 -19.86
N ARG A 182 -2.93 -13.03 -18.55
CA ARG A 182 -3.41 -14.23 -17.84
C ARG A 182 -4.71 -14.78 -18.42
N ILE A 183 -5.59 -13.93 -18.94
CA ILE A 183 -6.85 -14.34 -19.57
C ILE A 183 -6.76 -14.45 -21.11
N GLY A 184 -5.56 -14.39 -21.68
CA GLY A 184 -5.33 -14.54 -23.13
C GLY A 184 -5.65 -13.28 -23.95
N GLN A 185 -5.60 -12.09 -23.34
CA GLN A 185 -5.72 -10.79 -24.00
C GLN A 185 -4.43 -9.97 -23.86
N ASP A 186 -4.19 -9.03 -24.76
CA ASP A 186 -2.96 -8.23 -24.78
C ASP A 186 -3.17 -6.74 -25.11
N GLN A 187 -4.41 -6.33 -25.37
CA GLN A 187 -4.75 -4.96 -25.78
C GLN A 187 -5.85 -4.36 -24.90
N PHE A 188 -5.72 -3.06 -24.61
CA PHE A 188 -6.76 -2.27 -23.95
C PHE A 188 -7.82 -1.75 -24.92
N ALA A 189 -7.49 -1.69 -26.22
CA ALA A 189 -8.36 -1.12 -27.23
C ALA A 189 -9.70 -1.84 -27.29
N GLY A 190 -10.79 -1.10 -27.06
CA GLY A 190 -12.16 -1.62 -27.05
C GLY A 190 -12.59 -2.32 -25.75
N LEU A 191 -11.72 -2.39 -24.73
CA LEU A 191 -12.12 -2.85 -23.40
C LEU A 191 -12.80 -1.72 -22.62
N THR A 192 -13.79 -2.07 -21.80
CA THR A 192 -14.39 -1.12 -20.87
C THR A 192 -13.71 -1.20 -19.51
N VAL A 193 -13.19 -0.07 -19.01
CA VAL A 193 -12.57 0.03 -17.68
C VAL A 193 -13.40 0.95 -16.77
N ALA A 194 -13.88 0.41 -15.66
CA ALA A 194 -14.62 1.15 -14.64
C ALA A 194 -13.66 1.66 -13.54
N ILE A 195 -13.48 2.98 -13.42
CA ILE A 195 -12.60 3.60 -12.43
C ILE A 195 -13.43 4.23 -11.31
N GLN A 196 -13.28 3.70 -10.10
CA GLN A 196 -13.86 4.28 -8.89
C GLN A 196 -12.83 5.18 -8.21
N GLY A 197 -13.04 6.50 -8.29
CA GLY A 197 -12.15 7.50 -7.71
C GLY A 197 -11.26 8.17 -8.75
N LEU A 198 -11.38 9.48 -8.84
CA LEU A 198 -10.65 10.36 -9.76
C LEU A 198 -9.73 11.30 -8.97
N GLY A 199 -9.07 10.76 -7.95
CA GLY A 199 -7.90 11.39 -7.31
C GLY A 199 -6.72 11.55 -8.28
N SER A 200 -5.54 11.89 -7.78
CA SER A 200 -4.36 12.07 -8.64
C SER A 200 -4.05 10.78 -9.43
N VAL A 201 -3.95 9.63 -8.76
CA VAL A 201 -3.71 8.33 -9.42
C VAL A 201 -4.83 7.96 -10.39
N GLY A 202 -6.10 8.07 -9.96
CA GLY A 202 -7.26 7.70 -10.79
C GLY A 202 -7.38 8.54 -12.07
N THR A 203 -7.07 9.84 -11.98
CA THR A 203 -7.05 10.73 -13.15
C THR A 203 -5.90 10.39 -14.11
N HIS A 204 -4.70 10.11 -13.58
CA HIS A 204 -3.58 9.64 -14.40
C HIS A 204 -3.87 8.30 -15.06
N LEU A 205 -4.51 7.37 -14.34
CA LEU A 205 -4.92 6.07 -14.87
C LEU A 205 -5.95 6.23 -16.00
N ALA A 206 -6.95 7.09 -15.82
CA ALA A 206 -7.95 7.41 -16.86
C ALA A 206 -7.27 7.92 -18.14
N ARG A 207 -6.33 8.88 -18.02
CA ARG A 207 -5.54 9.39 -19.15
C ARG A 207 -4.79 8.26 -19.87
N LEU A 208 -4.04 7.45 -19.11
CA LEU A 208 -3.20 6.38 -19.66
C LEU A 208 -4.03 5.29 -20.38
N LEU A 209 -5.21 4.97 -19.86
CA LEU A 209 -6.14 4.01 -20.47
C LEU A 209 -6.81 4.59 -21.73
N HIS A 210 -7.22 5.86 -21.70
CA HIS A 210 -7.77 6.55 -22.86
C HIS A 210 -6.75 6.59 -24.02
N GLU A 211 -5.48 6.94 -23.72
CA GLU A 211 -4.38 6.93 -24.70
C GLU A 211 -4.14 5.54 -25.32
N ARG A 212 -4.56 4.47 -24.64
CA ARG A 212 -4.47 3.07 -25.09
C ARG A 212 -5.76 2.55 -25.74
N GLY A 213 -6.76 3.41 -25.93
CA GLY A 213 -8.01 3.08 -26.62
C GLY A 213 -9.05 2.33 -25.78
N ALA A 214 -8.92 2.33 -24.44
CA ALA A 214 -9.96 1.79 -23.57
C ALA A 214 -11.17 2.74 -23.51
N GLU A 215 -12.37 2.17 -23.41
CA GLU A 215 -13.57 2.91 -23.03
C GLU A 215 -13.63 3.06 -21.51
N LEU A 216 -13.98 4.25 -21.02
CA LEU A 216 -13.92 4.55 -19.59
C LEU A 216 -15.32 4.74 -19.03
N VAL A 217 -15.58 4.07 -17.90
CA VAL A 217 -16.70 4.40 -17.01
C VAL A 217 -16.13 4.90 -15.69
N VAL A 218 -16.60 6.04 -15.19
CA VAL A 218 -15.97 6.71 -14.06
C VAL A 218 -16.97 7.17 -13.00
N ALA A 219 -16.53 7.17 -11.75
CA ALA A 219 -17.27 7.75 -10.63
C ALA A 219 -16.33 8.40 -9.63
N ASP A 220 -16.72 9.57 -9.11
CA ASP A 220 -16.09 10.23 -7.96
C ASP A 220 -17.17 11.05 -7.22
N THR A 221 -17.00 11.21 -5.91
CA THR A 221 -17.87 12.08 -5.09
C THR A 221 -17.83 13.56 -5.49
N SER A 222 -16.75 13.98 -6.17
CA SER A 222 -16.59 15.34 -6.69
C SER A 222 -17.03 15.42 -8.15
N GLN A 223 -18.15 16.11 -8.38
CA GLN A 223 -18.67 16.35 -9.73
C GLN A 223 -17.64 17.05 -10.63
N ALA A 224 -16.86 17.99 -10.09
CA ALA A 224 -15.83 18.70 -10.87
C ALA A 224 -14.75 17.75 -11.43
N LYS A 225 -14.37 16.71 -10.69
CA LYS A 225 -13.42 15.69 -11.16
C LYS A 225 -14.03 14.80 -12.23
N VAL A 226 -15.29 14.39 -12.03
CA VAL A 226 -16.06 13.63 -13.02
C VAL A 226 -16.15 14.42 -14.32
N ASP A 227 -16.60 15.68 -14.26
CA ASP A 227 -16.73 16.54 -15.43
C ASP A 227 -15.40 16.72 -16.17
N HIS A 228 -14.29 16.88 -15.42
CA HIS A 228 -12.96 16.98 -16.02
C HIS A 228 -12.61 15.73 -16.84
N VAL A 229 -12.75 14.53 -16.27
CA VAL A 229 -12.40 13.26 -16.91
C VAL A 229 -13.34 12.91 -18.06
N VAL A 230 -14.64 13.18 -17.92
CA VAL A 230 -15.63 13.02 -19.00
C VAL A 230 -15.27 13.91 -20.19
N ASN A 231 -14.96 15.19 -19.95
CA ASN A 231 -14.64 16.13 -21.02
C ASN A 231 -13.28 15.86 -21.67
N ALA A 232 -12.27 15.48 -20.86
CA ALA A 232 -10.91 15.28 -21.35
C ALA A 232 -10.72 13.94 -22.08
N TYR A 233 -11.40 12.89 -21.62
CA TYR A 233 -11.14 11.51 -22.05
C TYR A 233 -12.38 10.78 -22.57
N HIS A 234 -13.48 11.52 -22.81
CA HIS A 234 -14.75 10.98 -23.32
C HIS A 234 -15.32 9.83 -22.49
N ALA A 235 -15.06 9.85 -21.18
CA ALA A 235 -15.57 8.84 -20.25
C ALA A 235 -17.09 8.95 -20.05
N LYS A 236 -17.72 7.83 -19.68
CA LYS A 236 -19.10 7.79 -19.21
C LYS A 236 -19.13 7.90 -17.69
N ALA A 237 -19.89 8.85 -17.15
CA ALA A 237 -20.09 8.96 -15.71
C ALA A 237 -21.20 8.00 -15.21
N VAL A 238 -21.00 7.39 -14.04
CA VAL A 238 -22.06 6.71 -13.26
C VAL A 238 -21.99 7.17 -11.80
N SER A 239 -22.99 6.79 -11.00
CA SER A 239 -22.95 7.07 -9.55
C SER A 239 -21.92 6.19 -8.82
N CYS A 240 -21.47 6.65 -7.65
CA CYS A 240 -20.57 5.88 -6.79
C CYS A 240 -21.22 4.57 -6.29
N ASP A 241 -22.55 4.49 -6.25
CA ASP A 241 -23.28 3.29 -5.81
C ASP A 241 -23.36 2.22 -6.93
N GLU A 242 -23.25 2.66 -8.19
CA GLU A 242 -23.36 1.81 -9.38
C GLU A 242 -22.01 1.33 -9.91
N ILE A 243 -20.92 2.10 -9.70
CA ILE A 243 -19.62 1.84 -10.34
C ILE A 243 -19.09 0.43 -10.07
N LEU A 244 -19.22 -0.10 -8.84
CA LEU A 244 -18.75 -1.44 -8.48
C LEU A 244 -19.55 -2.58 -9.15
N LYS A 245 -20.76 -2.26 -9.64
CA LYS A 245 -21.69 -3.21 -10.28
C LYS A 245 -21.78 -3.00 -11.78
N THR A 246 -21.02 -2.05 -12.32
CA THR A 246 -21.05 -1.71 -13.73
C THR A 246 -20.50 -2.87 -14.56
N GLU A 247 -21.20 -3.22 -15.64
CA GLU A 247 -20.69 -4.15 -16.64
C GLU A 247 -19.45 -3.54 -17.31
N CYS A 248 -18.30 -4.17 -17.12
CA CYS A 248 -17.01 -3.74 -17.64
C CYS A 248 -16.05 -4.94 -17.74
N ASP A 249 -14.92 -4.78 -18.42
CA ASP A 249 -13.89 -5.83 -18.45
C ASP A 249 -12.98 -5.75 -17.22
N ILE A 250 -12.60 -4.53 -16.82
CA ILE A 250 -11.72 -4.26 -15.68
C ILE A 250 -12.39 -3.27 -14.72
N LEU A 251 -12.48 -3.64 -13.45
CA LEU A 251 -12.86 -2.77 -12.35
C LEU A 251 -11.61 -2.27 -11.61
N ALA A 252 -11.44 -0.95 -11.52
CA ALA A 252 -10.27 -0.28 -10.96
C ALA A 252 -10.63 0.61 -9.76
N PRO A 253 -10.63 0.05 -8.53
CA PRO A 253 -10.77 0.82 -7.30
C PRO A 253 -9.56 1.74 -7.09
N CYS A 254 -9.78 3.05 -7.04
CA CYS A 254 -8.77 4.10 -6.90
C CYS A 254 -9.16 5.17 -5.86
N ALA A 255 -10.12 4.87 -4.98
CA ALA A 255 -10.66 5.79 -3.97
C ALA A 255 -10.36 5.34 -2.53
N LEU A 256 -11.08 4.33 -2.06
CA LEU A 256 -11.04 3.84 -0.67
C LEU A 256 -10.65 2.36 -0.63
N GLY A 257 -10.20 1.92 0.55
CA GLY A 257 -10.07 0.51 0.89
C GLY A 257 -11.39 -0.09 1.39
N ALA A 258 -11.40 -1.40 1.65
CA ALA A 258 -12.53 -2.18 2.15
C ALA A 258 -13.83 -1.98 1.35
N VAL A 259 -13.69 -1.86 0.03
CA VAL A 259 -14.81 -1.70 -0.92
C VAL A 259 -15.39 -3.05 -1.33
N PHE A 260 -14.62 -4.13 -1.18
CA PHE A 260 -15.07 -5.49 -1.41
C PHE A 260 -15.31 -6.21 -0.09
N ASP A 261 -16.51 -6.76 0.05
CA ASP A 261 -16.95 -7.61 1.14
C ASP A 261 -18.05 -8.57 0.66
N GLU A 262 -18.57 -9.39 1.56
CA GLU A 262 -19.64 -10.36 1.29
C GLU A 262 -20.87 -9.74 0.59
N ALA A 263 -21.18 -8.46 0.82
CA ALA A 263 -22.34 -7.80 0.24
C ALA A 263 -22.04 -7.22 -1.15
N SER A 264 -20.83 -6.73 -1.40
CA SER A 264 -20.49 -6.08 -2.68
C SER A 264 -19.97 -7.06 -3.74
N ILE A 265 -19.27 -8.13 -3.36
CA ILE A 265 -18.66 -9.08 -4.29
C ILE A 265 -19.67 -9.73 -5.25
N PRO A 266 -20.87 -10.18 -4.81
CA PRO A 266 -21.84 -10.80 -5.73
C PRO A 266 -22.34 -9.87 -6.84
N GLY A 267 -22.21 -8.55 -6.67
CA GLY A 267 -22.62 -7.56 -7.66
C GLY A 267 -21.56 -7.24 -8.71
N ILE A 268 -20.34 -7.77 -8.57
CA ILE A 268 -19.24 -7.51 -9.51
C ILE A 268 -19.53 -8.23 -10.83
N GLN A 269 -19.51 -7.46 -11.92
CA GLN A 269 -19.67 -7.96 -13.29
C GLN A 269 -18.36 -7.95 -14.10
N ALA A 270 -17.29 -7.39 -13.53
CA ALA A 270 -15.98 -7.33 -14.16
C ALA A 270 -15.30 -8.70 -14.20
N LYS A 271 -14.43 -8.91 -15.21
CA LYS A 271 -13.57 -10.11 -15.28
C LYS A 271 -12.30 -9.95 -14.45
N ILE A 272 -11.83 -8.71 -14.33
CA ILE A 272 -10.59 -8.36 -13.64
C ILE A 272 -10.86 -7.27 -12.60
N ILE A 273 -10.26 -7.40 -11.42
CA ILE A 273 -10.12 -6.32 -10.44
C ILE A 273 -8.64 -5.94 -10.38
N CYS A 274 -8.31 -4.71 -10.77
CA CYS A 274 -6.96 -4.17 -10.73
C CYS A 274 -7.02 -2.64 -10.58
N GLY A 275 -6.57 -2.11 -9.45
CA GLY A 275 -6.70 -0.70 -9.11
C GLY A 275 -5.62 -0.20 -8.15
N ALA A 276 -5.70 1.08 -7.80
CA ALA A 276 -4.70 1.76 -6.98
C ALA A 276 -5.00 1.82 -5.48
N SER A 277 -6.25 1.58 -5.07
CA SER A 277 -6.65 1.62 -3.66
C SER A 277 -5.80 0.67 -2.81
N ASN A 278 -5.53 1.03 -1.56
CA ASN A 278 -4.87 0.14 -0.60
C ASN A 278 -5.91 -0.58 0.26
N ASN A 279 -5.66 -1.84 0.59
CA ASN A 279 -6.52 -2.71 1.40
C ASN A 279 -7.94 -2.79 0.82
N VAL A 280 -8.08 -3.13 -0.47
CA VAL A 280 -9.38 -3.07 -1.16
C VAL A 280 -10.41 -4.07 -0.62
N LEU A 281 -9.92 -5.17 -0.05
CA LEU A 281 -10.68 -6.23 0.60
C LEU A 281 -10.93 -5.86 2.07
N ARG A 282 -12.16 -6.07 2.57
CA ARG A 282 -12.49 -5.83 3.98
C ARG A 282 -11.84 -6.88 4.88
N ASP A 283 -11.95 -8.14 4.48
CA ASP A 283 -11.23 -9.30 5.04
C ASP A 283 -10.30 -9.85 3.94
N PRO A 284 -8.98 -9.61 4.02
CA PRO A 284 -8.04 -10.00 2.98
C PRO A 284 -8.07 -11.48 2.59
N ASP A 285 -8.39 -12.37 3.53
CA ASP A 285 -8.40 -13.81 3.28
C ASP A 285 -9.76 -14.24 2.76
N ALA A 286 -10.83 -13.91 3.48
CA ALA A 286 -12.18 -14.36 3.15
C ALA A 286 -12.72 -13.70 1.88
N ASP A 287 -12.46 -12.42 1.66
CA ASP A 287 -12.95 -11.70 0.47
C ASP A 287 -12.12 -12.04 -0.78
N ALA A 288 -10.82 -12.33 -0.63
CA ALA A 288 -10.02 -12.84 -1.75
C ALA A 288 -10.56 -14.21 -2.22
N GLN A 289 -10.94 -15.07 -1.28
CA GLN A 289 -11.54 -16.37 -1.61
C GLN A 289 -12.90 -16.20 -2.29
N ARG A 290 -13.78 -15.33 -1.77
CA ARG A 290 -15.07 -15.03 -2.41
C ARG A 290 -14.90 -14.49 -3.82
N ILE A 291 -13.93 -13.59 -4.06
CA ILE A 291 -13.64 -13.07 -5.40
C ILE A 291 -13.15 -14.18 -6.34
N HIS A 292 -12.27 -15.05 -5.85
CA HIS A 292 -11.78 -16.21 -6.62
C HIS A 292 -12.93 -17.17 -6.99
N GLU A 293 -13.78 -17.52 -6.03
CA GLU A 293 -14.96 -18.37 -6.23
C GLU A 293 -16.00 -17.73 -7.17
N HIS A 294 -16.09 -16.39 -7.18
CA HIS A 294 -16.91 -15.62 -8.11
C HIS A 294 -16.32 -15.56 -9.54
N GLY A 295 -15.15 -16.17 -9.77
CA GLY A 295 -14.53 -16.28 -11.09
C GLY A 295 -13.89 -14.99 -11.60
N VAL A 296 -13.59 -14.04 -10.70
CA VAL A 296 -12.99 -12.75 -11.05
C VAL A 296 -11.48 -12.79 -10.74
N LEU A 297 -10.66 -12.40 -11.72
CA LEU A 297 -9.21 -12.32 -11.53
C LEU A 297 -8.86 -11.06 -10.74
N TYR A 298 -8.37 -11.25 -9.52
CA TYR A 298 -7.90 -10.15 -8.68
C TYR A 298 -6.39 -10.00 -8.74
N ALA A 299 -5.92 -8.82 -9.17
CA ALA A 299 -4.53 -8.43 -9.08
C ALA A 299 -4.27 -7.80 -7.69
N PRO A 300 -3.42 -8.41 -6.83
CA PRO A 300 -3.23 -7.95 -5.46
C PRO A 300 -2.80 -6.49 -5.38
N ASP A 301 -3.56 -5.70 -4.63
CA ASP A 301 -3.43 -4.25 -4.54
C ASP A 301 -2.02 -3.77 -4.17
N PHE A 302 -1.41 -4.34 -3.13
CA PHE A 302 -0.08 -3.97 -2.67
C PHE A 302 1.03 -4.28 -3.68
N VAL A 303 0.75 -5.06 -4.72
CA VAL A 303 1.69 -5.35 -5.81
C VAL A 303 1.50 -4.32 -6.93
N VAL A 304 0.27 -4.18 -7.44
CA VAL A 304 0.01 -3.34 -8.61
C VAL A 304 0.11 -1.84 -8.30
N ASN A 305 -0.16 -1.43 -7.05
CA ASN A 305 -0.03 -0.04 -6.64
C ASN A 305 1.37 0.33 -6.10
N ALA A 306 2.37 -0.54 -6.27
CA ALA A 306 3.71 -0.34 -5.73
C ALA A 306 4.53 0.75 -6.45
N GLY A 307 4.06 1.30 -7.58
CA GLY A 307 4.82 2.27 -8.38
C GLY A 307 5.27 3.51 -7.60
N GLY A 308 4.44 4.03 -6.68
CA GLY A 308 4.83 5.15 -5.81
C GLY A 308 5.91 4.77 -4.80
N LEU A 309 5.87 3.55 -4.25
CA LEU A 309 6.94 3.03 -3.39
C LEU A 309 8.24 2.89 -4.16
N ILE A 310 8.19 2.29 -5.36
CA ILE A 310 9.35 2.10 -6.22
C ILE A 310 10.01 3.45 -6.56
N HIS A 311 9.20 4.46 -6.86
CA HIS A 311 9.70 5.80 -7.13
C HIS A 311 10.50 6.34 -5.94
N LEU A 312 9.88 6.38 -4.75
CA LEU A 312 10.52 6.96 -3.57
C LEU A 312 11.74 6.16 -3.09
N ALA A 313 11.62 4.83 -3.04
CA ALA A 313 12.71 3.94 -2.69
C ALA A 313 13.86 4.03 -3.71
N GLY A 314 13.55 4.09 -5.00
CA GLY A 314 14.56 4.20 -6.04
C GLY A 314 15.33 5.52 -5.95
N LEU A 315 14.66 6.64 -5.65
CA LEU A 315 15.35 7.90 -5.37
C LEU A 315 16.33 7.76 -4.20
N TYR A 316 15.91 7.15 -3.09
CA TYR A 316 16.77 6.89 -1.93
C TYR A 316 17.97 5.99 -2.28
N LEU A 317 17.74 4.96 -3.10
CA LEU A 317 18.77 4.03 -3.56
C LEU A 317 19.65 4.61 -4.68
N GLY A 318 19.42 5.85 -5.12
CA GLY A 318 20.20 6.50 -6.18
C GLY A 318 19.94 5.95 -7.58
N TYR A 319 18.74 5.43 -7.84
CA TYR A 319 18.36 4.93 -9.16
C TYR A 319 18.34 6.06 -10.20
N THR A 320 18.84 5.75 -11.39
CA THR A 320 18.60 6.56 -12.58
C THR A 320 17.13 6.51 -13.01
N THR A 321 16.68 7.48 -13.81
CA THR A 321 15.34 7.49 -14.38
C THR A 321 15.01 6.20 -15.13
N GLN A 322 15.98 5.64 -15.88
CA GLN A 322 15.78 4.37 -16.60
C GLN A 322 15.59 3.20 -15.62
N GLN A 323 16.42 3.09 -14.58
CA GLN A 323 16.28 2.04 -13.57
C GLN A 323 14.93 2.13 -12.83
N LEU A 324 14.45 3.35 -12.54
CA LEU A 324 13.11 3.56 -11.99
C LEU A 324 12.02 3.06 -12.93
N GLN A 325 12.05 3.45 -14.20
CA GLN A 325 11.09 3.02 -15.22
C GLN A 325 11.09 1.49 -15.39
N ASP A 326 12.28 0.89 -15.50
CA ASP A 326 12.45 -0.56 -15.63
C ASP A 326 11.91 -1.29 -14.39
N THR A 327 12.12 -0.73 -13.20
CA THR A 327 11.62 -1.33 -11.95
C THR A 327 10.11 -1.26 -11.84
N ILE A 328 9.50 -0.15 -12.26
CA ILE A 328 8.03 -0.03 -12.33
C ILE A 328 7.46 -1.00 -13.37
N ALA A 329 8.11 -1.16 -14.52
CA ALA A 329 7.69 -2.11 -15.55
C ALA A 329 7.69 -3.57 -15.08
N ARG A 330 8.63 -3.96 -14.20
CA ARG A 330 8.67 -5.30 -13.59
C ARG A 330 7.48 -5.63 -12.68
N ILE A 331 6.57 -4.67 -12.41
CA ILE A 331 5.28 -4.97 -11.80
C ILE A 331 4.49 -5.95 -12.67
N GLU A 332 4.57 -5.85 -14.01
CA GLU A 332 3.90 -6.79 -14.92
C GLU A 332 4.40 -8.22 -14.69
N ASP A 333 5.72 -8.42 -14.75
CA ASP A 333 6.35 -9.73 -14.57
C ASP A 333 6.06 -10.30 -13.18
N THR A 334 6.17 -9.48 -12.14
CA THR A 334 5.86 -9.91 -10.77
C THR A 334 4.41 -10.33 -10.63
N THR A 335 3.48 -9.58 -11.24
CA THR A 335 2.05 -9.90 -11.21
C THR A 335 1.77 -11.20 -11.96
N MET A 336 2.44 -11.44 -13.10
CA MET A 336 2.37 -12.71 -13.83
C MET A 336 2.90 -13.89 -13.00
N THR A 337 4.06 -13.76 -12.35
CA THR A 337 4.59 -14.78 -11.44
C THR A 337 3.59 -15.11 -10.33
N ILE A 338 2.92 -14.10 -9.77
CA ILE A 338 1.89 -14.31 -8.75
C ILE A 338 0.69 -15.09 -9.31
N PHE A 339 0.27 -14.81 -10.54
CA PHE A 339 -0.81 -15.56 -11.18
C PHE A 339 -0.42 -17.00 -11.49
N GLU A 340 0.83 -17.26 -11.86
CA GLU A 340 1.36 -18.62 -12.04
C GLU A 340 1.42 -19.37 -10.71
N MET A 341 1.94 -18.73 -9.66
CA MET A 341 1.94 -19.30 -8.30
C MET A 341 0.52 -19.54 -7.76
N ALA A 342 -0.45 -18.72 -8.15
CA ALA A 342 -1.84 -18.87 -7.73
C ALA A 342 -2.48 -20.18 -8.20
N ASP A 343 -1.90 -20.88 -9.18
CA ASP A 343 -2.34 -22.24 -9.56
C ASP A 343 -2.13 -23.27 -8.42
N ASP A 344 -1.18 -23.00 -7.50
CA ASP A 344 -0.84 -23.83 -6.34
C ASP A 344 -1.22 -23.19 -4.99
N HIS A 345 -1.97 -22.08 -5.00
CA HIS A 345 -2.38 -21.35 -3.80
C HIS A 345 -3.89 -21.05 -3.79
N PRO A 346 -4.51 -20.83 -2.61
CA PRO A 346 -5.96 -20.59 -2.54
C PRO A 346 -6.43 -19.36 -3.31
N THR A 347 -5.64 -18.29 -3.33
CA THR A 347 -5.96 -17.04 -4.04
C THR A 347 -4.68 -16.33 -4.51
N THR A 348 -4.83 -15.33 -5.39
CA THR A 348 -3.72 -14.46 -5.81
C THR A 348 -3.11 -13.68 -4.65
N GLY A 349 -3.91 -13.33 -3.62
CA GLY A 349 -3.42 -12.70 -2.38
C GLY A 349 -2.47 -13.63 -1.60
N HIS A 350 -2.85 -14.91 -1.45
CA HIS A 350 -1.99 -15.91 -0.81
C HIS A 350 -0.69 -16.13 -1.60
N ALA A 351 -0.77 -16.22 -2.93
CA ALA A 351 0.40 -16.35 -3.79
C ALA A 351 1.34 -15.14 -3.70
N ALA A 352 0.80 -13.92 -3.63
CA ALA A 352 1.60 -12.71 -3.46
C ALA A 352 2.34 -12.69 -2.12
N LEU A 353 1.67 -13.07 -1.02
CA LEU A 353 2.31 -13.21 0.29
C LEU A 353 3.38 -14.32 0.29
N ALA A 354 3.13 -15.44 -0.37
CA ALA A 354 4.11 -16.52 -0.49
C ALA A 354 5.38 -16.04 -1.23
N LEU A 355 5.23 -15.33 -2.35
CA LEU A 355 6.34 -14.73 -3.09
C LEU A 355 7.11 -13.72 -2.22
N ALA A 356 6.40 -12.85 -1.51
CA ALA A 356 7.02 -11.86 -0.62
C ALA A 356 7.85 -12.53 0.48
N ARG A 357 7.29 -13.55 1.14
CA ARG A 357 7.99 -14.34 2.18
C ARG A 357 9.23 -15.03 1.64
N GLN A 358 9.15 -15.64 0.45
CA GLN A 358 10.29 -16.26 -0.21
C GLN A 358 11.43 -15.26 -0.42
N ARG A 359 11.13 -14.05 -0.90
CA ARG A 359 12.13 -13.00 -1.13
C ARG A 359 12.76 -12.51 0.18
N VAL A 360 11.94 -12.29 1.21
CA VAL A 360 12.43 -11.88 2.54
C VAL A 360 13.35 -12.94 3.16
N GLU A 361 12.97 -14.22 3.07
CA GLU A 361 13.79 -15.33 3.61
C GLU A 361 15.12 -15.48 2.86
N ALA A 362 15.11 -15.31 1.53
CA ALA A 362 16.34 -15.29 0.75
C ALA A 362 17.26 -14.13 1.16
N GLY A 363 16.69 -12.95 1.46
CA GLY A 363 17.44 -11.80 1.98
C GLY A 363 18.09 -12.09 3.34
N ARG A 364 17.33 -12.69 4.26
CA ARG A 364 17.83 -13.09 5.59
C ARG A 364 19.00 -14.07 5.48
N THR A 365 18.86 -15.10 4.66
CA THR A 365 19.92 -16.09 4.41
C THR A 365 21.19 -15.43 3.85
N ALA A 366 21.04 -14.47 2.93
CA ALA A 366 22.18 -13.75 2.37
C ALA A 366 22.93 -12.91 3.41
N GLN A 367 22.21 -12.23 4.31
CA GLN A 367 22.81 -11.44 5.41
C GLN A 367 23.55 -12.33 6.42
N GLU A 368 22.99 -13.48 6.77
CA GLU A 368 23.65 -14.44 7.68
C GLU A 368 24.98 -14.96 7.09
N GLY A 369 25.01 -15.25 5.79
CA GLY A 369 26.23 -15.65 5.09
C GLY A 369 27.32 -14.57 5.11
N ILE A 370 26.94 -13.29 4.98
CA ILE A 370 27.86 -12.15 5.09
C ILE A 370 28.42 -12.03 6.52
N ASN A 371 27.57 -12.15 7.54
CA ASN A 371 27.99 -12.02 8.94
C ASN A 371 28.82 -13.21 9.46
N ALA A 372 28.75 -14.36 8.79
CA ALA A 372 29.54 -15.54 9.12
C ALA A 372 30.95 -15.54 8.49
N CYS A 373 31.23 -14.62 7.56
CA CYS A 373 32.54 -14.41 6.93
C CYS A 373 33.30 -13.27 7.62
#